data_AF-A0A7V7JL53-F1
#
_entry.id   AF-A0A7V7JL53-F1
#
_cell.length_a   1.000
_cell.length_b   1.000
_cell.length_c   1.000
_cell.angle_alpha   90.00
_cell.angle_beta   90.00
_cell.angle_gamma   90.00
#
_symmetry.space_group_name_H-M   'P 1'
#
loop_
_entity.id
_entity.type
_entity.pdbx_description
1 polymer ?
#
loop_
_entity_poly.entity_id
_entity_poly.type
_entity_poly.pdbx_seq_one_letter_code
_entity_poly.pdbx_strand_id
1 'polypeptide(L)'
;MDAKRQDWITTARDNTIAAIREGRIDDAIRGVGEIWAEGRPIHDFYGDMSAVFCDFIAQELGEEAVEKAWRYLGERLWKPVFEAAAAAGAEPLAGLYAMFLRSHGYDFRVEEDDEKITFLLDYCPSGQRLMMEGKLEGDSRHPLNHGVSKKPYPWTFGKTGVPYYCGHTELWFNSMPKEWGNPIMSTQFGEFDADGKVTGSPCRTFFWKRQA
;
A
#
# COMPACT_ATOMS: atom_id res chain seq x y z
N MET A 1 34.67 20.66 24.16
CA MET A 1 33.82 19.61 24.77
C MET A 1 32.84 19.21 23.69
N ASP A 2 32.99 18.02 23.11
CA ASP A 2 32.08 17.58 22.05
C ASP A 2 30.79 17.09 22.69
N ALA A 3 29.72 17.87 22.53
CA ALA A 3 28.40 17.46 22.98
C ALA A 3 27.91 16.32 22.07
N LYS A 4 27.75 15.11 22.63
CA LYS A 4 27.19 13.97 21.91
C LYS A 4 25.67 14.12 21.79
N ARG A 5 25.15 14.07 20.57
CA ARG A 5 23.70 14.11 20.25
C ARG A 5 23.05 12.75 20.48
N GLN A 6 23.02 12.32 21.74
CA GLN A 6 22.40 11.04 22.12
C GLN A 6 20.92 11.00 21.73
N ASP A 7 20.25 12.15 21.75
CA ASP A 7 18.87 12.35 21.32
C ASP A 7 18.62 11.97 19.85
N TRP A 8 19.64 12.01 18.99
CA TRP A 8 19.51 11.64 17.56
C TRP A 8 19.69 10.15 17.27
N ILE A 9 20.26 9.40 18.21
CA ILE A 9 20.57 7.98 18.02
C ILE A 9 19.75 7.07 18.93
N THR A 10 19.03 7.65 19.90
CA THR A 10 18.07 6.92 20.74
C THR A 10 16.72 6.91 20.03
N THR A 11 16.27 5.71 19.64
CA THR A 11 14.99 5.52 18.94
C THR A 11 13.80 5.55 19.91
N ALA A 12 12.59 5.77 19.40
CA ALA A 12 11.35 5.58 20.14
C ALA A 12 11.25 4.16 20.72
N ARG A 13 11.78 3.16 20.01
CA ARG A 13 11.88 1.78 20.51
C ARG A 13 12.78 1.70 21.74
N ASP A 14 13.94 2.34 21.73
CA ASP A 14 14.86 2.34 22.88
C ASP A 14 14.23 3.00 24.10
N ASN A 15 13.58 4.15 23.90
CA ASN A 15 12.84 4.85 24.96
C ASN A 15 11.70 4.01 25.52
N THR A 16 10.96 3.31 24.65
CA THR A 16 9.87 2.39 25.05
C THR A 16 10.41 1.24 25.90
N ILE A 17 11.52 0.62 25.50
CA ILE A 17 12.15 -0.46 26.25
C ILE A 17 12.63 0.03 27.62
N ALA A 18 13.21 1.23 27.70
CA ALA A 18 13.62 1.82 28.97
C ALA A 18 12.44 2.07 29.89
N ALA A 19 11.35 2.66 29.37
CA ALA A 19 10.11 2.88 30.11
C ALA A 19 9.52 1.58 30.69
N ILE A 20 9.51 0.50 29.91
CA ILE A 20 9.07 -0.84 30.37
C ILE A 20 9.94 -1.33 31.54
N ARG A 21 11.27 -1.27 31.39
CA ARG A 21 12.21 -1.76 32.41
C ARG A 21 12.13 -0.98 33.72
N GLU A 22 11.79 0.30 33.63
CA GLU A 22 11.71 1.22 34.77
C GLU A 22 10.29 1.29 35.35
N GLY A 23 9.34 0.51 34.82
CA GLY A 23 7.96 0.46 35.31
C GLY A 23 7.11 1.69 34.97
N ARG A 24 7.55 2.55 34.03
CA ARG A 24 6.80 3.72 33.55
C ARG A 24 5.79 3.30 32.48
N ILE A 25 4.65 2.79 32.91
CA ILE A 25 3.63 2.19 32.02
C ILE A 25 3.06 3.19 31.02
N ASP A 26 2.72 4.41 31.44
CA ASP A 26 2.13 5.42 30.54
C ASP A 26 3.11 5.83 29.43
N ASP A 27 4.40 5.96 29.77
CA ASP A 27 5.47 6.22 28.80
C ASP A 27 5.65 5.05 27.84
N ALA A 28 5.55 3.81 28.32
CA ALA A 28 5.64 2.64 27.46
C ALA A 28 4.46 2.57 26.47
N ILE A 29 3.24 2.84 26.91
CA ILE A 29 2.05 2.88 26.05
C ILE A 29 2.19 3.96 24.97
N ARG A 30 2.62 5.17 25.37
CA ARG A 30 2.89 6.26 24.43
C ARG A 30 4.00 5.88 23.42
N GLY A 31 5.07 5.26 23.91
CA GLY A 31 6.21 4.83 23.13
C GLY A 31 5.86 3.85 22.00
N VAL A 32 4.88 2.98 22.20
CA VAL A 32 4.38 2.09 21.13
C VAL A 32 3.86 2.88 19.93
N GLY A 33 3.14 3.97 20.16
CA GLY A 33 2.68 4.87 19.09
C GLY A 33 3.83 5.67 18.46
N GLU A 34 4.79 6.10 19.27
CA GLU A 34 5.97 6.85 18.81
C GLU A 34 6.86 6.02 17.85
N ILE A 35 6.94 4.69 18.01
CA ILE A 35 7.67 3.81 17.09
C ILE A 35 7.14 3.93 15.66
N TRP A 36 5.81 3.90 15.49
CA TRP A 36 5.21 4.10 14.16
C TRP A 36 5.38 5.55 13.69
N ALA A 37 5.20 6.52 14.59
CA ALA A 37 5.35 7.93 14.25
C ALA A 37 6.77 8.29 13.77
N GLU A 38 7.80 7.62 14.29
CA GLU A 38 9.19 7.78 13.86
C GLU A 38 9.42 7.26 12.43
N GLY A 39 8.84 6.10 12.09
CA GLY A 39 8.99 5.48 10.77
C GLY A 39 8.07 6.03 9.69
N ARG A 40 6.94 6.62 10.07
CA ARG A 40 5.90 7.07 9.13
C ARG A 40 6.38 8.12 8.11
N PRO A 41 7.18 9.15 8.47
CA PRO A 41 7.63 10.15 7.51
C PRO A 41 8.44 9.57 6.35
N ILE A 42 9.37 8.64 6.63
CA ILE A 42 10.19 8.01 5.58
C ILE A 42 9.35 7.04 4.73
N HIS A 43 8.39 6.36 5.37
CA HIS A 43 7.43 5.52 4.69
C HIS A 43 6.57 6.31 3.68
N ASP A 44 5.94 7.41 4.12
CA ASP A 44 5.10 8.25 3.26
C ASP A 44 5.93 8.91 2.15
N PHE A 45 7.18 9.28 2.46
CA PHE A 45 8.14 9.75 1.47
C PHE A 45 8.45 8.72 0.38
N TYR A 46 8.59 7.43 0.71
CA TYR A 46 8.79 6.38 -0.29
C TYR A 46 7.53 6.11 -1.15
N GLY A 47 6.35 6.32 -0.57
CA GLY A 47 5.10 6.34 -1.34
C GLY A 47 5.08 7.47 -2.36
N ASP A 48 5.41 8.69 -1.94
CA ASP A 48 5.50 9.86 -2.83
C ASP A 48 6.61 9.67 -3.88
N MET A 49 7.77 9.13 -3.49
CA MET A 49 8.89 8.83 -4.41
C MET A 49 8.46 7.84 -5.51
N SER A 50 7.70 6.81 -5.15
CA SER A 50 7.15 5.86 -6.13
C SER A 50 6.19 6.55 -7.10
N ALA A 51 5.33 7.44 -6.61
CA ALA A 51 4.44 8.24 -7.45
C ALA A 51 5.22 9.17 -8.40
N VAL A 52 6.26 9.85 -7.91
CA VAL A 52 7.13 10.71 -8.75
C VAL A 52 7.81 9.89 -9.86
N PHE A 53 8.30 8.68 -9.56
CA PHE A 53 8.86 7.83 -10.62
C PHE A 53 7.83 7.45 -11.68
N CYS A 54 6.60 7.16 -11.27
CA CYS A 54 5.51 6.95 -12.23
C CYS A 54 5.22 8.19 -13.07
N ASP A 55 5.20 9.37 -12.46
CA ASP A 55 4.97 10.64 -13.17
C ASP A 55 6.05 10.88 -14.22
N PHE A 56 7.31 10.72 -13.84
CA PHE A 56 8.46 10.84 -14.74
C PHE A 56 8.36 9.86 -15.90
N ILE A 57 8.05 8.58 -15.63
CA ILE A 57 7.89 7.57 -16.68
C ILE A 57 6.74 7.92 -17.62
N ALA A 58 5.59 8.36 -17.08
CA ALA A 58 4.44 8.74 -17.89
C ALA A 58 4.75 9.95 -18.79
N GLN A 59 5.47 10.96 -18.26
CA GLN A 59 5.85 12.17 -19.00
C GLN A 59 6.86 11.88 -20.11
N GLU A 60 7.87 11.07 -19.83
CA GLU A 60 8.95 10.80 -20.78
C GLU A 60 8.61 9.69 -21.79
N LEU A 61 7.83 8.69 -21.36
CA LEU A 61 7.66 7.43 -22.10
C LEU A 61 6.19 7.01 -22.30
N GLY A 62 5.22 7.74 -21.75
CA GLY A 62 3.78 7.45 -21.84
C GLY A 62 3.24 6.51 -20.76
N GLU A 63 1.91 6.42 -20.66
CA GLU A 63 1.20 5.65 -19.62
C GLU A 63 1.47 4.14 -19.72
N GLU A 64 1.63 3.61 -20.93
CA GLU A 64 1.97 2.20 -21.15
C GLU A 64 3.35 1.84 -20.59
N ALA A 65 4.28 2.80 -20.53
CA ALA A 65 5.59 2.57 -19.91
C ALA A 65 5.50 2.47 -18.39
N VAL A 66 4.51 3.11 -17.76
CA VAL A 66 4.23 2.96 -16.32
C VAL A 66 3.80 1.52 -16.03
N GLU A 67 2.88 0.97 -16.82
CA GLU A 67 2.47 -0.44 -16.70
C GLU A 67 3.69 -1.36 -16.83
N LYS A 68 4.53 -1.13 -17.84
CA LYS A 68 5.74 -1.92 -18.07
C LYS A 68 6.68 -1.88 -16.85
N ALA A 69 6.85 -0.72 -16.24
CA ALA A 69 7.68 -0.56 -15.04
C ALA A 69 7.10 -1.35 -13.84
N TRP A 70 5.78 -1.26 -13.61
CA TRP A 70 5.13 -2.01 -12.54
C TRP A 70 5.17 -3.52 -12.76
N ARG A 71 4.98 -3.98 -14.00
CA ARG A 71 5.14 -5.40 -14.36
C ARG A 71 6.56 -5.88 -14.13
N TYR A 72 7.55 -5.08 -14.52
CA TYR A 72 8.96 -5.41 -14.28
C TYR A 72 9.28 -5.60 -12.78
N LEU A 73 8.79 -4.68 -11.93
CA LEU A 73 8.90 -4.83 -10.47
C LEU A 73 8.11 -6.05 -9.97
N GLY A 74 6.93 -6.30 -10.52
CA GLY A 74 6.10 -7.46 -10.19
C GLY A 74 6.83 -8.78 -10.43
N GLU A 75 7.47 -8.95 -11.59
CA GLU A 75 8.25 -10.14 -11.92
C GLU A 75 9.49 -10.31 -11.02
N ARG A 76 10.15 -9.20 -10.64
CA ARG A 76 11.45 -9.24 -9.94
C ARG A 76 11.31 -9.33 -8.43
N LEU A 77 10.31 -8.67 -7.85
CA LEU A 77 10.15 -8.54 -6.41
C LEU A 77 8.93 -9.30 -5.89
N TRP A 78 7.78 -9.14 -6.54
CA TRP A 78 6.53 -9.69 -6.02
C TRP A 78 6.37 -11.18 -6.34
N LYS A 79 6.60 -11.59 -7.57
CA LYS A 79 6.39 -12.98 -8.02
C LYS A 79 7.06 -14.03 -7.13
N PRO A 80 8.34 -13.93 -6.74
CA PRO A 80 8.96 -14.94 -5.88
C PRO A 80 8.30 -15.03 -4.50
N VAL A 81 7.88 -13.89 -3.94
CA VAL A 81 7.19 -13.82 -2.65
C VAL A 81 5.78 -14.41 -2.76
N PHE A 82 5.06 -14.02 -3.81
CA PHE A 82 3.72 -14.53 -4.11
C PHE A 82 3.73 -16.04 -4.31
N GLU A 83 4.60 -16.57 -5.18
CA GLU A 83 4.66 -18.00 -5.49
C GLU A 83 4.99 -18.83 -4.24
N ALA A 84 5.94 -18.36 -3.41
CA ALA A 84 6.29 -19.03 -2.16
C ALA A 84 5.11 -19.07 -1.17
N ALA A 85 4.41 -17.95 -0.99
CA ALA A 85 3.26 -17.88 -0.08
C ALA A 85 2.04 -18.63 -0.62
N ALA A 86 1.75 -18.51 -1.92
CA ALA A 86 0.62 -19.14 -2.58
C ALA A 86 0.78 -20.67 -2.66
N ALA A 87 2.01 -21.19 -2.74
CA ALA A 87 2.27 -22.63 -2.64
C ALA A 87 1.84 -23.23 -1.30
N ALA A 88 1.79 -22.42 -0.23
CA ALA A 88 1.28 -22.82 1.07
C ALA A 88 -0.25 -22.68 1.21
N GLY A 89 -0.92 -22.11 0.20
CA GLY A 89 -2.37 -21.96 0.14
C GLY A 89 -2.87 -20.54 0.40
N ALA A 90 -4.20 -20.38 0.36
CA ALA A 90 -4.87 -19.08 0.46
C ALA A 90 -4.65 -18.39 1.83
N GLU A 91 -4.68 -19.17 2.92
CA GLU A 91 -4.57 -18.63 4.28
C GLU A 91 -3.16 -18.07 4.57
N PRO A 92 -2.04 -18.76 4.26
CA PRO A 92 -0.71 -18.18 4.38
C PRO A 92 -0.51 -16.92 3.53
N LEU A 93 -1.02 -16.92 2.29
CA LEU A 93 -0.95 -15.74 1.42
C LEU A 93 -1.77 -14.56 1.97
N ALA A 94 -2.99 -14.81 2.46
CA ALA A 94 -3.82 -13.82 3.12
C ALA A 94 -3.16 -13.28 4.41
N GLY A 95 -2.49 -14.15 5.19
CA GLY A 95 -1.73 -13.77 6.37
C GLY A 95 -0.53 -12.86 6.04
N LEU A 96 0.20 -13.17 4.96
CA LEU A 96 1.26 -12.31 4.44
C LEU A 96 0.71 -10.94 4.02
N TYR A 97 -0.42 -10.94 3.29
CA TYR A 97 -1.06 -9.70 2.88
C TYR A 97 -1.50 -8.86 4.09
N ALA A 98 -2.13 -9.48 5.09
CA ALA A 98 -2.50 -8.81 6.34
C ALA A 98 -1.28 -8.20 7.06
N MET A 99 -0.14 -8.89 7.07
CA MET A 99 1.11 -8.35 7.61
C MET A 99 1.57 -7.12 6.83
N PHE A 100 1.57 -7.16 5.51
CA PHE A 100 1.91 -6.01 4.67
C PHE A 100 0.99 -4.83 4.95
N LEU A 101 -0.33 -5.02 4.97
CA LEU A 101 -1.29 -3.96 5.26
C LEU A 101 -1.03 -3.31 6.63
N ARG A 102 -0.81 -4.11 7.70
CA ARG A 102 -0.45 -3.57 9.02
C ARG A 102 0.86 -2.78 9.01
N SER A 103 1.90 -3.32 8.37
CA SER A 103 3.21 -2.65 8.29
C SER A 103 3.20 -1.37 7.45
N HIS A 104 2.25 -1.27 6.52
CA HIS A 104 2.11 -0.16 5.60
C HIS A 104 1.15 0.91 6.16
N GLY A 105 0.46 0.64 7.28
CA GLY A 105 -0.41 1.60 7.97
C GLY A 105 -1.84 1.70 7.43
N TYR A 106 -2.38 0.58 6.93
CA TYR A 106 -3.78 0.50 6.48
C TYR A 106 -4.76 0.44 7.66
N ASP A 107 -5.94 1.03 7.47
CA ASP A 107 -7.13 0.65 8.23
C ASP A 107 -7.95 -0.33 7.39
N PHE A 108 -8.20 -1.52 7.92
CA PHE A 108 -8.89 -2.57 7.17
C PHE A 108 -9.65 -3.53 8.07
N ARG A 109 -10.62 -4.22 7.46
CA ARG A 109 -11.37 -5.32 8.06
C ARG A 109 -11.21 -6.58 7.20
N VAL A 110 -11.37 -7.73 7.82
CA VAL A 110 -11.30 -9.04 7.15
C VAL A 110 -12.58 -9.80 7.43
N GLU A 111 -13.18 -10.29 6.36
CA GLU A 111 -14.38 -11.14 6.38
C GLU A 111 -14.04 -12.46 5.69
N GLU A 112 -14.60 -13.57 6.17
CA GLU A 112 -14.33 -14.90 5.63
C GLU A 112 -15.64 -15.67 5.49
N ASP A 113 -15.82 -16.29 4.32
CA ASP A 113 -16.91 -17.23 4.02
C ASP A 113 -16.33 -18.58 3.56
N ASP A 114 -17.17 -19.54 3.18
CA ASP A 114 -16.73 -20.88 2.76
C ASP A 114 -15.87 -20.88 1.49
N GLU A 115 -15.94 -19.83 0.67
CA GLU A 115 -15.26 -19.72 -0.61
C GLU A 115 -13.95 -18.90 -0.52
N LYS A 116 -13.93 -17.84 0.29
CA LYS A 116 -12.84 -16.84 0.25
C LYS A 116 -12.64 -16.07 1.56
N ILE A 117 -11.46 -15.45 1.64
CA ILE A 117 -11.10 -14.43 2.61
C ILE A 117 -11.14 -13.07 1.88
N THR A 118 -11.87 -12.10 2.43
CA THR A 118 -12.10 -10.77 1.85
C THR A 118 -11.51 -9.69 2.76
N PHE A 119 -10.60 -8.89 2.23
CA PHE A 119 -10.07 -7.69 2.87
C PHE A 119 -10.84 -6.47 2.36
N LEU A 120 -11.37 -5.67 3.28
CA LEU A 120 -12.01 -4.39 3.01
C LEU A 120 -11.09 -3.27 3.51
N LEU A 121 -10.59 -2.45 2.59
CA LEU A 121 -9.57 -1.44 2.87
C LEU A 121 -10.25 -0.09 3.13
N ASP A 122 -10.64 0.14 4.37
CA ASP A 122 -11.34 1.37 4.79
C ASP A 122 -10.43 2.62 4.63
N TYR A 123 -9.10 2.43 4.77
CA TYR A 123 -8.08 3.41 4.39
C TYR A 123 -6.82 2.76 3.79
N CYS A 124 -6.35 3.31 2.66
CA CYS A 124 -5.12 2.92 1.98
C CYS A 124 -4.05 4.04 2.01
N PRO A 125 -2.89 3.83 2.66
CA PRO A 125 -1.75 4.76 2.71
C PRO A 125 -0.98 4.91 1.38
N SER A 126 -1.45 4.27 0.31
CA SER A 126 -0.90 4.35 -1.04
C SER A 126 -1.74 5.30 -1.92
N GLY A 127 -2.53 4.79 -2.87
CA GLY A 127 -3.28 5.62 -3.82
C GLY A 127 -4.34 6.50 -3.17
N GLN A 128 -5.07 5.99 -2.18
CA GLN A 128 -6.10 6.77 -1.48
C GLN A 128 -5.50 7.89 -0.64
N ARG A 129 -4.35 7.67 0.01
CA ARG A 129 -3.62 8.75 0.71
C ARG A 129 -3.33 9.93 -0.22
N LEU A 130 -2.87 9.67 -1.45
CA LEU A 130 -2.63 10.73 -2.42
C LEU A 130 -3.91 11.50 -2.76
N MET A 131 -5.06 10.83 -2.84
CA MET A 131 -6.36 11.49 -3.02
C MET A 131 -6.74 12.35 -1.80
N MET A 132 -6.60 11.80 -0.59
CA MET A 132 -6.99 12.49 0.64
C MET A 132 -6.10 13.69 0.97
N GLU A 133 -4.82 13.59 0.66
CA GLU A 133 -3.86 14.69 0.82
C GLU A 133 -3.96 15.71 -0.32
N GLY A 134 -4.81 15.48 -1.34
CA GLY A 134 -4.98 16.36 -2.49
C GLY A 134 -3.73 16.48 -3.35
N LYS A 135 -3.01 15.37 -3.49
CA LYS A 135 -1.76 15.25 -4.25
C LYS A 135 -1.97 14.79 -5.69
N LEU A 136 -3.19 14.77 -6.21
CA LEU A 136 -3.48 14.28 -7.56
C LEU A 136 -3.68 15.41 -8.55
N GLU A 137 -3.29 15.16 -9.80
CA GLU A 137 -3.39 16.11 -10.91
C GLU A 137 -4.76 16.82 -10.96
N GLY A 138 -4.71 18.15 -10.89
CA GLY A 138 -5.90 19.00 -10.86
C GLY A 138 -6.36 19.42 -9.47
N ASP A 139 -5.76 18.87 -8.41
CA ASP A 139 -6.02 19.27 -7.04
C ASP A 139 -5.10 20.42 -6.59
N SER A 140 -5.66 21.41 -5.88
CA SER A 140 -4.95 22.59 -5.40
C SER A 140 -4.59 22.52 -3.92
N ARG A 141 -4.98 21.46 -3.20
CA ARG A 141 -4.79 21.32 -1.75
C ARG A 141 -3.34 21.01 -1.38
N HIS A 142 -2.52 20.56 -2.33
CA HIS A 142 -1.12 20.19 -2.09
C HIS A 142 -0.18 20.65 -3.22
N PRO A 143 1.09 21.05 -2.91
CA PRO A 143 2.06 21.46 -3.93
C PRO A 143 2.58 20.31 -4.81
N LEU A 144 2.68 19.10 -4.26
CA LEU A 144 2.92 17.88 -5.06
C LEU A 144 1.65 17.50 -5.81
N ASN A 145 1.80 17.17 -7.09
CA ASN A 145 0.68 16.97 -8.00
C ASN A 145 0.95 15.77 -8.94
N HIS A 146 0.67 14.57 -8.43
CA HIS A 146 0.94 13.29 -9.10
C HIS A 146 -0.05 13.00 -10.21
N GLY A 147 0.46 12.41 -11.28
CA GLY A 147 -0.29 12.04 -12.46
C GLY A 147 -1.31 10.94 -12.19
N VAL A 148 -2.40 11.02 -12.96
CA VAL A 148 -3.50 10.06 -12.95
C VAL A 148 -3.76 9.56 -14.37
N SER A 149 -4.35 8.37 -14.48
CA SER A 149 -4.65 7.76 -15.77
C SER A 149 -5.57 8.61 -16.64
N LYS A 150 -5.13 8.90 -17.87
CA LYS A 150 -5.89 9.68 -18.86
C LYS A 150 -6.87 8.82 -19.62
N LYS A 151 -6.62 7.50 -19.67
CA LYS A 151 -7.48 6.50 -20.32
C LYS A 151 -7.80 5.35 -19.36
N PRO A 152 -8.91 4.64 -19.60
CA PRO A 152 -9.22 3.43 -18.85
C PRO A 152 -8.33 2.28 -19.33
N TYR A 153 -7.24 2.01 -18.61
CA TYR A 153 -6.38 0.86 -18.87
C TYR A 153 -6.78 -0.35 -18.01
N PRO A 154 -6.46 -1.59 -18.44
CA PRO A 154 -6.62 -2.76 -17.58
C PRO A 154 -5.91 -2.60 -16.22
N TRP A 155 -4.67 -2.11 -16.23
CA TRP A 155 -3.84 -1.87 -15.02
C TRP A 155 -4.33 -0.69 -14.16
N THR A 156 -5.35 0.05 -14.62
CA THR A 156 -6.03 1.10 -13.88
C THR A 156 -7.49 0.74 -13.60
N PHE A 157 -7.77 -0.57 -13.46
CA PHE A 157 -9.10 -1.11 -13.19
C PHE A 157 -10.16 -0.74 -14.25
N GLY A 158 -9.74 -0.44 -15.48
CA GLY A 158 -10.61 0.07 -16.53
C GLY A 158 -11.17 1.47 -16.23
N LYS A 159 -10.50 2.26 -15.37
CA LYS A 159 -10.93 3.60 -14.95
C LYS A 159 -9.90 4.67 -15.35
N THR A 160 -10.42 5.86 -15.65
CA THR A 160 -9.65 7.11 -15.73
C THR A 160 -9.52 7.72 -14.34
N GLY A 161 -8.54 8.60 -14.15
CA GLY A 161 -8.33 9.32 -12.89
C GLY A 161 -7.72 8.48 -11.77
N VAL A 162 -7.25 7.27 -12.06
CA VAL A 162 -6.56 6.43 -11.06
C VAL A 162 -5.10 6.89 -10.96
N PRO A 163 -4.56 7.13 -9.76
CA PRO A 163 -3.15 7.49 -9.60
C PRO A 163 -2.25 6.43 -10.24
N TYR A 164 -1.25 6.85 -11.01
CA TYR A 164 -0.32 5.90 -11.63
C TYR A 164 0.35 4.98 -10.61
N TYR A 165 0.64 5.51 -9.43
CA TYR A 165 1.15 4.74 -8.31
C TYR A 165 0.20 3.61 -7.89
N CYS A 166 -1.12 3.83 -7.92
CA CYS A 166 -2.12 2.84 -7.50
C CYS A 166 -2.19 1.63 -8.45
N GLY A 167 -1.72 1.78 -9.70
CA GLY A 167 -1.80 0.75 -10.73
C GLY A 167 -1.10 -0.58 -10.40
N HIS A 168 -0.06 -0.55 -9.55
CA HIS A 168 0.59 -1.79 -9.10
C HIS A 168 -0.38 -2.72 -8.36
N THR A 169 -1.40 -2.17 -7.70
CA THR A 169 -2.36 -3.00 -6.93
C THR A 169 -3.21 -3.87 -7.85
N GLU A 170 -3.67 -3.34 -8.98
CA GLU A 170 -4.37 -4.13 -10.01
C GLU A 170 -3.43 -5.21 -10.57
N LEU A 171 -2.23 -4.82 -10.96
CA LEU A 171 -1.29 -5.74 -11.58
C LEU A 171 -0.89 -6.87 -10.61
N TRP A 172 -0.39 -6.51 -9.43
CA TRP A 172 0.21 -7.47 -8.50
C TRP A 172 -0.81 -8.31 -7.75
N PHE A 173 -2.02 -7.79 -7.53
CA PHE A 173 -3.04 -8.46 -6.74
C PHE A 173 -4.24 -8.93 -7.56
N ASN A 174 -4.19 -8.85 -8.90
CA ASN A 174 -5.24 -9.36 -9.79
C ASN A 174 -4.70 -9.90 -11.12
N SER A 175 -4.13 -9.07 -11.98
CA SER A 175 -3.79 -9.49 -13.35
C SER A 175 -2.59 -10.43 -13.42
N MET A 176 -1.47 -10.06 -12.80
CA MET A 176 -0.23 -10.85 -12.87
C MET A 176 -0.32 -12.21 -12.18
N PRO A 177 -0.94 -12.38 -10.99
CA PRO A 177 -1.17 -13.71 -10.42
C PRO A 177 -1.86 -14.68 -11.39
N LYS A 178 -2.85 -14.20 -12.16
CA LYS A 178 -3.54 -14.99 -13.19
C LYS A 178 -2.61 -15.34 -14.36
N GLU A 179 -1.84 -14.37 -14.84
CA GLU A 179 -0.85 -14.57 -15.91
C GLU A 179 0.25 -15.57 -15.51
N TRP A 180 0.59 -15.62 -14.22
CA TRP A 180 1.52 -16.60 -13.65
C TRP A 180 0.89 -17.98 -13.42
N GLY A 181 -0.39 -18.16 -13.75
CA GLY A 181 -1.10 -19.43 -13.62
C GLY A 181 -1.66 -19.72 -12.23
N ASN A 182 -1.73 -18.71 -11.35
CA ASN A 182 -2.27 -18.87 -10.00
C ASN A 182 -3.31 -17.77 -9.67
N PRO A 183 -4.58 -17.93 -10.08
CA PRO A 183 -5.64 -16.96 -9.87
C PRO A 183 -6.21 -16.97 -8.43
N ILE A 184 -5.41 -17.34 -7.43
CA ILE A 184 -5.85 -17.47 -6.03
C ILE A 184 -6.28 -16.13 -5.41
N MET A 185 -5.88 -15.01 -5.98
CA MET A 185 -6.24 -13.68 -5.49
C MET A 185 -6.78 -12.75 -6.58
N SER A 186 -7.58 -11.78 -6.15
CA SER A 186 -8.09 -10.71 -7.01
C SER A 186 -8.32 -9.44 -6.20
N THR A 187 -8.31 -8.28 -6.86
CA THR A 187 -8.53 -6.98 -6.23
C THR A 187 -9.59 -6.16 -6.99
N GLN A 188 -10.29 -5.30 -6.27
CA GLN A 188 -11.32 -4.39 -6.80
C GLN A 188 -11.07 -2.97 -6.29
N PHE A 189 -11.21 -2.01 -7.20
CA PHE A 189 -11.10 -0.59 -6.88
C PHE A 189 -12.36 -0.09 -6.15
N GLY A 190 -12.15 0.77 -5.17
CA GLY A 190 -13.22 1.37 -4.39
C GLY A 190 -13.93 2.54 -5.08
N GLU A 191 -14.90 3.10 -4.36
CA GLU A 191 -15.68 4.27 -4.74
C GLU A 191 -15.32 5.44 -3.81
N PHE A 192 -14.70 6.46 -4.38
CA PHE A 192 -14.19 7.61 -3.65
C PHE A 192 -14.86 8.90 -4.12
N ASP A 193 -15.08 9.84 -3.19
CA ASP A 193 -15.38 11.24 -3.56
C ASP A 193 -14.13 11.97 -4.08
N ALA A 194 -14.30 13.24 -4.43
CA ALA A 194 -13.21 14.11 -4.88
C ALA A 194 -12.12 14.32 -3.81
N ASP A 195 -12.44 14.12 -2.53
CA ASP A 195 -11.50 14.21 -1.42
C ASP A 195 -10.86 12.85 -1.09
N GLY A 196 -11.09 11.79 -1.87
CA GLY A 196 -10.54 10.46 -1.62
C GLY A 196 -11.19 9.69 -0.48
N LYS A 197 -12.34 10.16 0.05
CA LYS A 197 -13.08 9.44 1.08
C LYS A 197 -13.96 8.37 0.44
N VAL A 198 -14.07 7.23 1.12
CA VAL A 198 -14.94 6.13 0.67
C VAL A 198 -16.40 6.60 0.74
N THR A 199 -17.11 6.56 -0.39
CA THR A 199 -18.53 6.94 -0.50
C THR A 199 -19.47 5.75 -0.66
N GLY A 200 -18.93 4.60 -1.06
CA GLY A 200 -19.66 3.36 -1.21
C GLY A 200 -18.79 2.18 -0.82
N SER A 201 -18.41 1.36 -1.79
CA SER A 201 -17.53 0.22 -1.50
C SER A 201 -16.06 0.67 -1.35
N PRO A 202 -15.34 0.27 -0.29
CA PRO A 202 -13.89 0.46 -0.23
C PRO A 202 -13.19 -0.41 -1.28
N CYS A 203 -11.88 -0.20 -1.47
CA CYS A 203 -11.06 -1.18 -2.20
C CYS A 203 -11.15 -2.55 -1.51
N ARG A 204 -11.16 -3.63 -2.29
CA ARG A 204 -11.27 -5.01 -1.77
C ARG A 204 -10.23 -5.91 -2.35
N THR A 205 -9.74 -6.87 -1.57
CA THR A 205 -8.88 -7.95 -2.06
C THR A 205 -9.38 -9.29 -1.55
N PHE A 206 -9.47 -10.27 -2.44
CA PHE A 206 -10.03 -11.59 -2.19
C PHE A 206 -8.94 -12.65 -2.31
N PHE A 207 -9.00 -13.66 -1.45
CA PHE A 207 -8.18 -14.88 -1.52
C PHE A 207 -9.09 -16.10 -1.54
N TRP A 208 -9.07 -16.86 -2.63
CA TRP A 208 -9.96 -18.01 -2.84
C TRP A 208 -9.40 -19.28 -2.20
N LYS A 209 -10.18 -19.94 -1.34
CA LYS A 209 -9.77 -21.15 -0.61
C LYS A 209 -9.62 -22.37 -1.53
N ARG A 210 -10.36 -22.38 -2.64
CA ARG A 210 -10.29 -23.39 -3.68
C ARG A 210 -10.05 -22.68 -5.01
N GLN A 211 -9.09 -23.17 -5.79
CA GLN A 211 -8.92 -22.70 -7.17
C GLN A 211 -10.12 -23.22 -7.98
N ALA A 212 -10.83 -22.30 -8.63
CA ALA A 212 -11.92 -22.62 -9.56
C ALA A 212 -11.37 -23.19 -10.88
#